data_AF-A0A354Y9G7-F1
#
_entry.id   AF-A0A354Y9G7-F1
#
_cell.length_a   1.000
_cell.length_b   1.000
_cell.length_c   1.000
_cell.angle_alpha   90.00
_cell.angle_beta   90.00
_cell.angle_gamma   90.00
#
_symmetry.space_group_name_H-M   'P 1'
#
loop_
_entity.id
_entity.type
_entity.pdbx_description
1 polymer ?
#
loop_
_entity_poly.entity_id
_entity_poly.type
_entity_poly.pdbx_seq_one_letter_code
_entity_poly.pdbx_strand_id
1 'polypeptide(L)'
;LDIAALPGVVAMKNGVRNMRRWDREIPVFRKERPNVPVLTCHDEYLLHTMFDVDGALVGYGCIAPEPLIEMIAAGKAKDYAKARALHDRLLPVTANVYHRGSHMEGSVALKWALVARGL
;
A
#
# COMPACT_ATOMS: atom_id res chain seq x y z
N LEU A 1 18.92 -6.79 5.61
CA LEU A 1 19.11 -5.68 6.56
C LEU A 1 20.24 -4.75 6.10
N ASP A 2 21.32 -5.28 5.55
CA ASP A 2 22.50 -4.51 5.13
C ASP A 2 22.21 -3.45 4.06
N ILE A 3 21.36 -3.77 3.08
CA ILE A 3 20.92 -2.79 2.07
C ILE A 3 20.27 -1.56 2.73
N ALA A 4 19.42 -1.76 3.74
CA ALA A 4 18.76 -0.67 4.47
C ALA A 4 19.71 0.12 5.39
N ALA A 5 20.98 -0.30 5.51
CA ALA A 5 22.03 0.42 6.25
C ALA A 5 22.78 1.44 5.39
N LEU A 6 22.66 1.33 4.06
CA LEU A 6 23.45 2.16 3.15
C LEU A 6 23.04 3.64 3.28
N PRO A 7 23.99 4.60 3.25
CA PRO A 7 23.71 6.02 3.46
C PRO A 7 22.65 6.66 2.54
N GLY A 8 22.35 6.04 1.40
CA GLY A 8 21.33 6.51 0.45
C GLY A 8 19.96 5.83 0.56
N VAL A 9 19.80 4.83 1.41
CA VAL A 9 18.52 4.10 1.53
C VAL A 9 17.64 4.77 2.58
N VAL A 10 16.63 5.48 2.08
CA VAL A 10 15.75 6.33 2.91
C VAL A 10 14.40 5.69 3.23
N ALA A 11 14.01 4.62 2.54
CA ALA A 11 12.75 3.91 2.76
C ALA A 11 12.80 2.52 2.14
N MET A 12 11.94 1.61 2.62
CA MET A 12 11.67 0.32 1.98
C MET A 12 10.27 0.34 1.37
N LYS A 13 10.20 0.18 0.04
CA LYS A 13 8.95 -0.21 -0.64
C LYS A 13 8.83 -1.74 -0.55
N ASN A 14 7.85 -2.24 0.21
CA ASN A 14 7.64 -3.67 0.37
C ASN A 14 6.43 -4.16 -0.43
N GLY A 15 6.70 -5.13 -1.30
CA GLY A 15 5.73 -5.80 -2.17
C GLY A 15 5.77 -7.31 -2.05
N VAL A 16 6.05 -7.85 -0.86
CA VAL A 16 6.06 -9.30 -0.66
C VAL A 16 4.62 -9.84 -0.63
N ARG A 17 4.25 -10.59 -1.67
CA ARG A 17 2.91 -11.22 -1.80
C ARG A 17 2.82 -12.51 -0.98
N ASN A 18 3.31 -12.47 0.26
CA ASN A 18 3.34 -13.60 1.17
C ASN A 18 3.20 -13.09 2.60
N MET A 19 1.99 -13.22 3.16
CA MET A 19 1.71 -12.71 4.50
C MET A 19 2.48 -13.44 5.60
N ARG A 20 2.89 -14.70 5.39
CA ARG A 20 3.79 -15.37 6.35
C ARG A 20 5.15 -14.69 6.43
N ARG A 21 5.65 -14.21 5.29
CA ARG A 21 6.88 -13.41 5.25
C ARG A 21 6.65 -12.03 5.84
N TRP A 22 5.51 -11.39 5.55
CA TRP A 22 5.13 -10.11 6.15
C TRP A 22 5.20 -10.16 7.68
N ASP A 23 4.47 -11.11 8.28
CA ASP A 23 4.37 -11.27 9.73
C ASP A 23 5.72 -11.59 10.40
N ARG A 24 6.65 -12.23 9.67
CA ARG A 24 7.97 -12.60 10.21
C ARG A 24 9.03 -11.53 9.97
N GLU A 25 9.04 -10.92 8.80
CA GLU A 25 10.13 -10.06 8.34
C GLU A 25 9.91 -8.60 8.73
N ILE A 26 8.66 -8.10 8.69
CA ILE A 26 8.37 -6.71 9.05
C ILE A 26 8.72 -6.41 10.51
N PRO A 27 8.35 -7.24 11.52
CA PRO A 27 8.74 -6.96 12.90
C PRO A 27 10.25 -6.95 13.12
N VAL A 28 10.97 -7.87 12.48
CA VAL A 28 12.45 -7.90 12.52
C VAL A 28 13.02 -6.64 11.88
N PHE A 29 12.53 -6.26 10.70
CA PHE A 29 12.97 -5.06 10.02
C PHE A 29 12.75 -3.80 10.87
N ARG A 30 11.55 -3.63 11.46
CA ARG A 30 11.25 -2.46 12.31
C ARG A 30 12.10 -2.45 13.58
N LYS A 31 12.42 -3.61 14.16
CA LYS A 31 13.33 -3.70 15.32
C LYS A 31 14.75 -3.25 14.97
N GLU A 32 15.29 -3.75 13.86
CA GLU A 32 16.69 -3.52 13.47
C GLU A 32 16.89 -2.19 12.73
N ARG A 33 15.84 -1.65 12.11
CA ARG A 33 15.84 -0.42 11.29
C ARG A 33 14.64 0.48 11.66
N PRO A 34 14.50 0.92 12.92
CA PRO A 34 13.32 1.65 13.40
C PRO A 34 13.10 2.99 12.69
N ASN A 35 14.15 3.57 12.11
CA ASN A 35 14.11 4.87 11.44
C ASN A 35 13.96 4.77 9.92
N VAL A 36 13.85 3.57 9.34
CA VAL A 36 13.63 3.38 7.90
C VAL A 36 12.15 3.12 7.66
N PRO A 37 11.41 4.06 7.03
CA PRO A 37 9.99 3.89 6.76
C PRO A 37 9.69 2.67 5.89
N VAL A 38 8.62 1.97 6.21
CA VAL A 38 8.06 0.88 5.40
C VAL A 38 6.87 1.41 4.61
N LEU A 39 6.94 1.32 3.28
CA LEU A 39 5.89 1.71 2.35
C LEU A 39 5.26 0.46 1.72
N THR A 40 3.95 0.30 1.81
CA THR A 40 3.26 -0.80 1.10
C THR A 40 3.19 -0.55 -0.40
N CYS A 41 3.22 -1.62 -1.21
CA CYS A 41 2.85 -1.57 -2.63
C CYS A 41 1.78 -2.60 -3.03
N HIS A 42 1.00 -3.07 -2.06
CA HIS A 42 -0.05 -4.06 -2.25
C HIS A 42 -1.38 -3.39 -2.60
N ASP A 43 -1.44 -2.73 -3.77
CA ASP A 43 -2.65 -2.08 -4.27
C ASP A 43 -3.88 -3.02 -4.21
N GLU A 44 -3.66 -4.31 -4.47
CA GLU A 44 -4.66 -5.38 -4.50
C GLU A 44 -5.27 -5.75 -3.15
N TYR A 45 -4.61 -5.44 -2.01
CA TYR A 45 -5.14 -5.78 -0.68
C TYR A 45 -4.63 -4.86 0.43
N LEU A 46 -4.65 -3.55 0.17
CA LEU A 46 -4.17 -2.47 1.04
C LEU A 46 -4.49 -2.63 2.53
N LEU A 47 -5.73 -2.97 2.88
CA LEU A 47 -6.18 -3.12 4.27
C LEU A 47 -5.28 -4.06 5.08
N HIS A 48 -4.79 -5.14 4.50
CA HIS A 48 -4.01 -6.17 5.21
C HIS A 48 -2.64 -5.67 5.65
N THR A 49 -2.10 -4.64 4.99
CA THR A 49 -0.77 -4.08 5.29
C THR A 49 -0.84 -2.71 5.95
N MET A 50 -1.98 -2.02 5.87
CA MET A 50 -2.10 -0.62 6.28
C MET A 50 -1.82 -0.37 7.78
N PHE A 51 -1.90 -1.41 8.60
CA PHE A 51 -1.65 -1.33 10.04
C PHE A 51 -0.17 -1.40 10.43
N ASP A 52 0.70 -1.83 9.52
CA ASP A 52 2.12 -2.10 9.82
C ASP A 52 3.09 -1.21 9.03
N VAL A 53 2.56 -0.26 8.25
CA VAL A 53 3.33 0.59 7.34
C VAL A 53 3.28 2.06 7.74
N ASP A 54 4.29 2.80 7.31
CA ASP A 54 4.44 4.23 7.55
C ASP A 54 3.81 5.06 6.41
N GLY A 55 3.57 4.44 5.26
CA GLY A 55 2.88 5.02 4.11
C GLY A 55 2.65 4.00 2.98
N ALA A 56 2.32 4.51 1.79
CA ALA A 56 2.07 3.70 0.61
C ALA A 56 2.79 4.28 -0.61
N LEU A 57 3.38 3.40 -1.43
CA LEU A 57 3.95 3.75 -2.73
C LEU A 57 3.28 2.86 -3.78
N VAL A 58 2.10 3.30 -4.19
CA VAL A 58 1.07 2.53 -4.88
C VAL A 58 0.58 3.28 -6.11
N GLY A 59 0.28 2.57 -7.19
CA GLY A 59 -0.29 3.20 -8.40
C GLY A 59 -1.68 3.77 -8.13
N TYR A 60 -2.38 3.17 -7.16
CA TYR A 60 -3.69 3.62 -6.69
C TYR A 60 -3.72 5.07 -6.20
N GLY A 61 -2.57 5.58 -5.74
CA GLY A 61 -2.39 6.98 -5.36
C GLY A 61 -2.69 7.97 -6.48
N CYS A 62 -2.57 7.57 -7.75
CA CYS A 62 -2.89 8.44 -8.88
C CYS A 62 -4.41 8.70 -9.00
N ILE A 63 -5.26 7.79 -8.54
CA ILE A 63 -6.71 7.82 -8.83
C ILE A 63 -7.58 7.98 -7.58
N ALA A 64 -7.05 7.65 -6.40
CA ALA A 64 -7.76 7.80 -5.13
C ALA A 64 -6.81 8.23 -3.99
N PRO A 65 -6.09 9.37 -4.10
CA PRO A 65 -5.12 9.78 -3.09
C PRO A 65 -5.75 10.15 -1.74
N GLU A 66 -6.87 10.87 -1.70
CA GLU A 66 -7.51 11.32 -0.46
C GLU A 66 -7.98 10.13 0.40
N PRO A 67 -8.71 9.14 -0.15
CA PRO A 67 -9.08 7.94 0.61
C PRO A 67 -7.87 7.13 1.10
N LEU A 68 -6.77 7.11 0.34
CA LEU A 68 -5.52 6.44 0.74
C LEU A 68 -4.88 7.12 1.95
N ILE A 69 -4.86 8.46 1.98
CA ILE A 69 -4.37 9.24 3.13
C ILE A 69 -5.22 8.92 4.37
N GLU A 70 -6.55 8.90 4.23
CA GLU A 70 -7.45 8.53 5.32
C GLU A 70 -7.20 7.10 5.82
N MET A 71 -6.91 6.16 4.91
CA MET A 71 -6.67 4.76 5.25
C MET A 71 -5.34 4.57 5.98
N ILE A 72 -4.29 5.29 5.57
CA ILE A 72 -3.00 5.32 6.29
C ILE A 72 -3.20 5.87 7.70
N ALA A 73 -3.97 6.96 7.85
CA ALA A 73 -4.27 7.53 9.16
C ALA A 73 -5.05 6.54 10.05
N ALA A 74 -6.06 5.86 9.50
CA ALA A 74 -6.82 4.83 10.21
C ALA A 74 -5.93 3.65 10.63
N GLY A 75 -5.06 3.17 9.73
CA GLY A 75 -4.11 2.09 10.00
C GLY A 75 -3.15 2.44 11.13
N LYS A 76 -2.57 3.65 11.12
CA LYS A 76 -1.70 4.16 12.20
C LYS A 76 -2.43 4.29 13.53
N ALA A 77 -3.69 4.71 13.52
CA ALA A 77 -4.54 4.80 14.71
C ALA A 77 -5.08 3.44 15.20
N LYS A 78 -4.78 2.34 14.48
CA LYS A 78 -5.35 1.00 14.71
C LYS A 78 -6.89 0.99 14.69
N ASP A 79 -7.50 1.90 13.94
CA ASP A 79 -8.94 1.98 13.73
C ASP A 79 -9.36 1.05 12.60
N TYR A 80 -9.59 -0.22 12.97
CA TYR A 80 -10.00 -1.24 12.02
C TYR A 80 -11.33 -0.92 11.36
N ALA A 81 -12.30 -0.38 12.10
CA ALA A 81 -13.64 -0.09 11.58
C ALA A 81 -13.57 0.96 10.46
N LYS A 82 -12.83 2.06 10.68
CA LYS A 82 -12.62 3.08 9.66
C LYS A 82 -11.83 2.54 8.46
N ALA A 83 -10.75 1.79 8.70
CA ALA A 83 -9.94 1.21 7.63
C ALA A 83 -10.78 0.23 6.76
N ARG A 84 -11.65 -0.57 7.39
CA ARG A 84 -12.57 -1.49 6.71
C ARG A 84 -13.59 -0.73 5.86
N ALA A 85 -14.22 0.30 6.41
CA ALA A 85 -15.17 1.13 5.67
C ALA A 85 -14.54 1.78 4.43
N LEU A 86 -13.31 2.29 4.55
CA LEU A 86 -12.55 2.83 3.42
C LEU A 86 -12.22 1.76 2.38
N HIS A 87 -11.80 0.56 2.82
CA HIS A 87 -11.58 -0.56 1.92
C HIS A 87 -12.85 -0.90 1.14
N ASP A 88 -13.98 -1.05 1.81
CA ASP A 88 -15.26 -1.40 1.17
C ASP A 88 -15.68 -0.37 0.14
N ARG A 89 -15.51 0.92 0.46
CA ARG A 89 -15.78 2.02 -0.48
C ARG A 89 -14.88 1.94 -1.72
N LEU A 90 -13.61 1.55 -1.54
CA LEU A 90 -12.61 1.50 -2.61
C LEU A 90 -12.62 0.19 -3.41
N LEU A 91 -13.20 -0.88 -2.88
CA LEU A 91 -13.16 -2.20 -3.49
C LEU A 91 -13.61 -2.24 -4.96
N PRO A 92 -14.67 -1.52 -5.40
CA PRO A 92 -15.05 -1.51 -6.81
C PRO A 92 -13.95 -0.96 -7.73
N VAL A 93 -13.22 0.06 -7.29
CA VAL A 93 -12.11 0.63 -8.06
C VAL A 93 -10.90 -0.30 -8.02
N THR A 94 -10.57 -0.86 -6.85
CA THR A 94 -9.51 -1.88 -6.70
C THR A 94 -9.76 -3.06 -7.63
N ALA A 95 -11.00 -3.56 -7.70
CA ALA A 95 -11.34 -4.69 -8.55
C ALA A 95 -11.13 -4.40 -10.05
N ASN A 96 -11.53 -3.20 -10.52
CA ASN A 96 -11.37 -2.80 -11.91
C ASN A 96 -9.90 -2.59 -12.34
N VAL A 97 -9.03 -2.24 -11.40
CA VAL A 97 -7.61 -1.95 -11.68
C VAL A 97 -6.70 -3.15 -11.39
N TYR A 98 -6.86 -3.79 -10.23
CA TYR A 98 -5.88 -4.74 -9.68
C TYR A 98 -6.39 -6.17 -9.56
N HIS A 99 -7.70 -6.45 -9.63
CA HIS A 99 -8.22 -7.83 -9.69
C HIS A 99 -8.35 -8.33 -11.13
N ARG A 100 -7.34 -8.04 -11.95
CA ARG A 100 -7.24 -8.41 -13.36
C ARG A 100 -6.29 -9.59 -13.54
N GLY A 101 -6.35 -10.24 -14.71
CA GLY A 101 -5.51 -11.40 -15.00
C GLY A 101 -4.00 -11.09 -15.03
N SER A 102 -3.62 -9.85 -15.32
CA SER A 102 -2.23 -9.41 -15.34
C SER A 102 -2.05 -8.05 -14.65
N HIS A 103 -0.97 -7.91 -13.89
CA HIS A 103 -0.58 -6.64 -13.29
C HIS A 103 -0.29 -5.55 -14.34
N MET A 104 0.09 -5.94 -15.57
CA MET A 104 0.32 -5.00 -16.67
C MET A 104 -0.96 -4.31 -17.14
N GLU A 105 -2.11 -4.99 -17.03
CA GLU A 105 -3.40 -4.39 -17.38
C GLU A 105 -3.80 -3.28 -16.40
N GLY A 106 -3.34 -3.36 -15.14
CA GLY A 106 -3.57 -2.33 -14.14
C GLY A 106 -3.04 -0.97 -14.55
N SER A 107 -1.87 -0.92 -15.20
CA SER A 107 -1.30 0.33 -15.71
C SER A 107 -2.18 1.02 -16.76
N VAL A 108 -2.85 0.25 -17.61
CA VAL A 108 -3.80 0.78 -18.59
C VAL A 108 -5.07 1.28 -17.89
N ALA A 109 -5.59 0.50 -16.94
CA ALA A 109 -6.76 0.88 -16.15
C ALA A 109 -6.54 2.16 -15.33
N LEU A 110 -5.35 2.35 -14.75
CA LEU A 110 -4.99 3.58 -14.04
C LEU A 110 -5.07 4.81 -14.93
N LYS A 111 -4.58 4.72 -16.18
CA LYS A 111 -4.65 5.84 -17.14
C LYS A 111 -6.09 6.17 -17.52
N TRP A 112 -6.93 5.15 -17.77
CA TRP A 112 -8.36 5.36 -18.01
C TRP A 112 -9.07 5.99 -16.81
N ALA A 113 -8.70 5.59 -15.60
CA ALA A 113 -9.25 6.17 -14.38
C ALA A 113 -8.84 7.64 -14.18
N LEU A 114 -7.64 8.05 -14.61
CA LEU A 114 -7.26 9.48 -14.65
C LEU A 114 -8.18 10.27 -15.59
N VAL A 115 -8.40 9.77 -16.81
CA VAL A 115 -9.34 10.39 -17.76
C VAL A 115 -10.76 10.47 -17.18
N ALA A 116 -11.23 9.41 -16.51
CA ALA A 116 -12.54 9.40 -15.85
C ALA A 116 -12.66 10.39 -14.68
N ARG A 117 -11.52 10.77 -14.06
CA ARG A 117 -11.46 11.86 -13.06
C ARG A 117 -11.40 13.25 -13.70
N GLY A 118 -11.25 13.35 -15.01
CA GLY A 118 -11.08 14.61 -15.74
C GLY A 118 -9.65 15.17 -15.68
N LEU A 119 -8.64 14.30 -15.50
CA LEU A 119 -7.22 14.64 -15.51
C LEU A 119 -6.52 14.22 -16.81
#